data_AF-A0A518I2Z3-F1
#
_entry.id   AF-A0A518I2Z3-F1
#
_cell.length_a   1.000
_cell.length_b   1.000
_cell.length_c   1.000
_cell.angle_alpha   90.00
_cell.angle_beta   90.00
_cell.angle_gamma   90.00
#
_symmetry.space_group_name_H-M   'P 1'
#
loop_
_entity.id
_entity.type
_entity.pdbx_description
1 polymer ?
#
loop_
_entity_poly.entity_id
_entity_poly.type
_entity_poly.pdbx_seq_one_letter_code
_entity_poly.pdbx_strand_id
1 'polypeptide(L)' 'MPRPPRADVAGAIYHVLNRGNGRQTLFHKDADYEAFERVLHEGLEKHPVDLLA' A
#
# COMPACT_ATOMS: atom_id res chain seq x y z
N MET A 1 15.28 0.29 21.68
CA MET A 1 13.96 0.86 21.99
C MET A 1 12.90 0.08 21.23
N PRO A 2 11.81 -0.37 21.87
CA PRO A 2 10.73 -1.04 21.16
C PRO A 2 10.04 -0.04 20.21
N ARG A 3 9.76 -0.48 18.99
CA ARG A 3 8.93 0.30 18.07
C ARG A 3 7.51 0.35 18.66
N PRO A 4 6.91 1.53 18.84
CA PRO A 4 5.54 1.61 19.30
C PRO A 4 4.60 0.89 18.31
N PRO A 5 3.48 0.32 18.79
CA PRO A 5 2.49 -0.27 17.91
C PRO A 5 2.00 0.77 16.90
N ARG A 6 1.57 0.31 15.73
CA ARG A 6 0.91 1.19 14.77
C ARG A 6 -0.41 1.67 15.39
N ALA A 7 -0.73 2.94 15.17
CA ALA A 7 -2.07 3.44 15.50
C ALA A 7 -3.08 2.76 14.58
N ASP A 8 -4.05 2.08 15.18
CA ASP A 8 -5.16 1.42 14.50
C ASP A 8 -6.47 1.92 15.12
N VAL A 9 -7.00 2.96 14.50
CA VAL A 9 -8.19 3.71 14.90
C VAL A 9 -9.26 3.54 13.83
N ALA A 10 -10.45 3.09 14.24
CA ALA A 10 -11.59 2.90 13.36
C ALA A 10 -12.03 4.22 12.70
N GLY A 11 -12.33 4.16 11.39
CA GLY A 11 -12.80 5.31 10.61
C GLY A 11 -11.75 6.38 10.32
N ALA A 12 -10.49 6.18 10.73
CA ALA A 12 -9.41 7.10 10.39
C ALA A 12 -8.92 6.89 8.95
N ILE A 13 -8.38 7.97 8.37
CA ILE A 13 -7.73 7.94 7.05
C ILE A 13 -6.23 7.75 7.25
N TYR A 14 -5.66 6.82 6.50
CA TYR A 14 -4.24 6.51 6.55
C TYR A 14 -3.58 6.81 5.21
N HIS A 15 -2.44 7.49 5.26
CA HIS A 15 -1.58 7.65 4.09
C HIS A 15 -0.60 6.47 4.03
N VAL A 16 -0.69 5.68 2.97
CA VAL A 16 0.17 4.52 2.71
C VAL A 16 1.11 4.80 1.54
N LEU A 17 2.33 4.28 1.62
CA LEU A 17 3.38 4.48 0.61
C LEU A 17 4.11 3.17 0.38
N ASN A 18 4.37 2.83 -0.88
CA ASN A 18 5.27 1.75 -1.27
C ASN A 18 6.67 2.33 -1.51
N ARG A 19 7.69 1.81 -0.81
CA ARG A 19 9.08 2.25 -0.96
C ARG A 19 10.01 1.05 -1.04
N GLY A 20 10.87 1.02 -2.05
CA GLY A 20 11.91 0.01 -2.17
C GLY A 20 12.91 0.04 -1.02
N ASN A 21 13.52 -1.12 -0.74
CA ASN A 21 14.64 -1.18 0.20
C ASN A 21 15.75 -0.23 -0.26
N GLY A 22 16.37 0.51 0.65
CA GLY A 22 17.40 1.48 0.28
C GLY A 22 16.96 2.58 -0.70
N ARG A 23 15.65 2.87 -0.84
CA ARG A 23 15.07 3.80 -1.84
C ARG A 23 15.23 3.32 -3.30
N GLN A 24 15.45 2.03 -3.50
CA GLN A 24 15.51 1.48 -4.85
C GLN A 24 14.17 1.65 -5.58
N THR A 25 14.27 1.76 -6.90
CA THR A 25 13.12 1.74 -7.81
C THR A 25 12.34 0.45 -7.60
N LEU A 26 11.02 0.56 -7.43
CA LEU A 26 10.13 -0.60 -7.24
C LEU A 26 9.73 -1.23 -8.58
N PHE A 27 9.35 -0.39 -9.54
CA PHE A 27 8.79 -0.78 -10.81
C PHE A 27 9.73 -0.34 -11.93
N HIS A 28 10.14 -1.27 -12.78
CA HIS A 28 11.20 -1.04 -13.78
C HIS A 28 10.65 -0.97 -15.21
N LYS A 29 9.39 -1.36 -15.40
CA LYS A 29 8.64 -1.32 -16.65
C LYS A 29 7.16 -1.10 -16.37
N ASP A 30 6.42 -0.65 -17.38
CA ASP A 30 4.98 -0.35 -17.27
C ASP A 30 4.18 -1.55 -16.76
N ALA A 31 4.53 -2.76 -17.22
CA ALA A 31 3.89 -4.01 -16.78
C ALA A 31 4.02 -4.29 -15.26
N ASP A 32 5.02 -3.72 -14.57
CA ASP A 32 5.15 -3.86 -13.12
C ASP A 32 4.11 -2.99 -12.37
N TYR A 33 3.80 -1.81 -12.91
CA TYR A 33 2.75 -0.93 -12.38
C TYR A 33 1.38 -1.58 -12.56
N GLU A 34 1.09 -2.08 -13.76
CA GLU A 34 -0.15 -2.80 -14.04
C GLU A 34 -0.31 -4.04 -13.14
N ALA A 35 0.78 -4.76 -12.87
CA ALA A 35 0.77 -5.88 -11.94
C ALA A 35 0.44 -5.45 -10.51
N PHE A 36 0.98 -4.32 -10.06
CA PHE A 36 0.65 -3.77 -8.75
C PHE A 36 -0.82 -3.36 -8.65
N GLU A 37 -1.37 -2.70 -9.66
CA GLU A 37 -2.79 -2.30 -9.69
C GLU A 37 -3.73 -3.51 -9.64
N ARG A 38 -3.41 -4.60 -10.35
CA ARG A 38 -4.19 -5.85 -10.25
C ARG A 38 -4.19 -6.43 -8.84
N VAL A 39 -3.02 -6.49 -8.20
CA VAL A 39 -2.91 -6.97 -6.81
C VAL A 39 -3.65 -6.04 -5.84
N LEU A 40 -3.61 -4.72 -6.08
CA LEU A 40 -4.37 -3.76 -5.28
C LEU A 40 -5.87 -4.01 -5.41
N HIS A 41 -6.37 -4.23 -6.62
CA HIS A 41 -7.76 -4.58 -6.87
C HIS A 41 -8.18 -5.89 -6.17
N GLU A 42 -7.40 -6.96 -6.33
CA GLU A 42 -7.63 -8.23 -5.61
C GLU A 42 -7.63 -8.07 -4.09
N GLY A 43 -6.82 -7.14 -3.57
CA GLY A 43 -6.79 -6.77 -2.16
C GLY A 43 -8.10 -6.11 -1.70
N LEU A 44 -8.62 -5.17 -2.50
CA LEU A 44 -9.86 -4.46 -2.21
C LEU A 44 -11.09 -5.39 -2.26
N GLU A 45 -11.08 -6.42 -3.12
CA GLU A 45 -12.12 -7.45 -3.16
C GLU A 45 -12.18 -8.27 -1.86
N LYS A 46 -11.03 -8.51 -1.22
CA LYS A 46 -10.93 -9.26 0.04
C LYS A 46 -11.14 -8.37 1.26
N HIS A 47 -10.74 -7.11 1.16
CA HIS A 47 -10.73 -6.14 2.23
C HIS A 47 -11.35 -4.83 1.73
N PRO A 48 -12.68 -4.69 1.82
CA PRO A 48 -13.38 -3.51 1.33
C PRO A 48 -12.99 -2.30 2.19
N VAL A 49 -12.15 -1.45 1.64
CA VAL A 49 -11.74 -0.16 2.22
C VAL A 49 -11.83 0.92 1.15
N ASP A 50 -12.16 2.14 1.56
CA ASP A 50 -12.21 3.27 0.64
C ASP A 50 -10.79 3.72 0.27
N LEU A 51 -10.50 3.73 -1.04
CA LEU A 51 -9.26 4.29 -1.57
C LEU A 51 -9.48 5.78 -1.90
N LEU A 52 -8.77 6.65 -1.18
CA LEU A 52 -8.83 8.10 -1.34
C LEU A 52 -7.56 8.60 -2.07
N ALA A 53 -7.69 9.61 -2.93
CA ALA A 53 -6.62 10.18 -3.76
C ALA A 53 -6.38 11.67 -3.45
#